data_AF-A0A8X7PRS7-F1
#
_entry.id   AF-A0A8X7PRS7-F1
#
_cell.length_a   1.000
_cell.length_b   1.000
_cell.length_c   1.000
_cell.angle_alpha   90.00
_cell.angle_beta   90.00
_cell.angle_gamma   90.00
#
_symmetry.space_group_name_H-M   'P 1'
#
loop_
_entity.id
_entity.type
_entity.pdbx_description
1 polymer ?
#
loop_
_entity_poly.entity_id
_entity_poly.type
_entity_poly.pdbx_seq_one_letter_code
_entity_poly.pdbx_strand_id
1 'polypeptide(L)'
;MGVEVVNFGGFEVAPAPFEAKPETNGKVEQGKGDKVAIKSGSHGEPPKKAEESSSSSKISSDVPKDAAEEWPAAKQIRSFYFVKYRRNDDPKIKAKLEVADKEVEKLNKARSAVIEELRAKKAERSKLFDMLDPLKSERQGFNNKFDEKRKEMEPLQQALGKLRGNDGGSSRGPVICSSQEELNSMIYSYEYRIQHESIPLTEEKQLLKEIRLLEGTRDKVIANEAMRAKIKEAMGHKDDIQGQVKLMGAGLDGVKKERQAISARINELSEKVKATKDEIQVLENELKTVTEKRDKAYSNIRDLKKQSVETNSGFYQGRNVLNKARELAAQRNVDELEALSNAEVEKFVSLWCSNKNFREDYEKRLLGSLDARQMS
;
A
#
# COMPACT_ATOMS: atom_id res chain seq x y z
N MET A 1 34.55 52.67 -13.16
CA MET A 1 35.01 52.22 -11.82
C MET A 1 34.44 53.18 -10.80
N GLY A 2 33.29 52.86 -10.21
CA GLY A 2 32.68 53.70 -9.18
C GLY A 2 33.18 53.28 -7.80
N VAL A 3 33.96 54.14 -7.14
CA VAL A 3 34.38 53.98 -5.75
C VAL A 3 33.35 54.69 -4.88
N GLU A 4 32.62 53.98 -4.04
CA GLU A 4 31.77 54.58 -3.01
C GLU A 4 32.60 54.83 -1.74
N VAL A 5 32.69 56.09 -1.34
CA VAL A 5 33.14 56.50 0.01
C VAL A 5 31.92 56.47 0.91
N VAL A 6 31.91 55.57 1.89
CA VAL A 6 30.91 55.59 2.95
C VAL A 6 31.57 56.03 4.25
N ASN A 7 31.32 57.29 4.62
CA ASN A 7 31.60 57.77 5.97
C ASN A 7 30.53 57.21 6.92
N PHE A 8 30.91 56.31 7.82
CA PHE A 8 30.06 55.90 8.93
C PHE A 8 30.40 56.73 10.17
N GLY A 9 29.49 57.65 10.50
CA GLY A 9 29.44 58.29 11.81
C GLY A 9 29.26 57.24 12.91
N GLY A 10 29.92 57.47 14.04
CA GLY A 10 30.03 56.53 15.14
C GLY A 10 28.68 56.08 15.70
N PHE A 11 28.64 54.84 16.18
CA PHE A 11 27.52 54.34 16.98
C PHE A 11 28.05 53.68 18.25
N GLU A 12 27.45 54.09 19.36
CA GLU A 12 27.70 53.66 20.73
C GLU A 12 27.31 52.18 20.92
N VAL A 13 28.16 51.44 21.62
CA VAL A 13 27.94 50.02 21.95
C VAL A 13 27.22 49.97 23.29
N ALA A 14 25.98 49.46 23.31
CA ALA A 14 25.32 49.08 24.56
C ALA A 14 26.02 47.85 25.18
N PRO A 15 26.22 47.80 26.51
CA PRO A 15 26.94 46.70 27.15
C PRO A 15 26.09 45.41 27.17
N ALA A 16 26.77 44.27 27.04
CA ALA A 16 26.18 42.95 27.14
C ALA A 16 25.74 42.64 28.60
N PRO A 17 24.62 41.94 28.83
CA PRO A 17 24.26 41.49 30.17
C PRO A 17 25.11 40.29 30.60
N PHE A 18 25.49 40.35 31.87
CA PHE A 18 26.25 39.40 32.67
C PHE A 18 25.67 37.97 32.69
N GLU A 19 26.56 36.98 32.74
CA GLU A 19 26.25 35.55 32.82
C GLU A 19 25.57 35.18 34.16
N ALA A 20 24.52 34.36 34.08
CA ALA A 20 24.13 33.46 35.15
C ALA A 20 23.60 32.14 34.53
N LYS A 21 24.15 31.01 34.97
CA LYS A 21 23.62 29.65 34.79
C LYS A 21 23.35 29.06 36.19
N PRO A 22 22.65 27.92 36.30
CA PRO A 22 21.37 27.55 35.69
C PRO A 22 20.40 26.97 36.75
N GLU A 23 19.08 26.88 36.50
CA GLU A 23 18.27 25.76 37.06
C GLU A 23 16.86 25.62 36.44
N THR A 24 16.62 24.40 35.98
CA THR A 24 15.41 23.55 35.89
C THR A 24 14.00 24.05 35.47
N ASN A 25 13.49 23.33 34.44
CA ASN A 25 12.13 22.83 34.17
C ASN A 25 10.89 23.75 34.27
N GLY A 26 10.14 23.83 33.15
CA GLY A 26 8.71 24.18 33.18
C GLY A 26 8.07 24.54 31.83
N LYS A 27 7.28 23.62 31.31
CA LYS A 27 6.34 23.71 30.17
C LYS A 27 5.31 24.85 30.33
N VAL A 28 4.85 25.49 29.23
CA VAL A 28 3.43 25.81 28.88
C VAL A 28 3.32 26.80 27.68
N GLU A 29 2.20 26.65 26.97
CA GLU A 29 1.77 27.19 25.68
C GLU A 29 1.34 28.67 25.62
N GLN A 30 1.29 29.15 24.36
CA GLN A 30 0.45 30.16 23.69
C GLN A 30 -0.53 31.07 24.46
N GLY A 31 -0.54 32.35 24.04
CA GLY A 31 -1.80 33.04 23.68
C GLY A 31 -1.87 34.58 23.85
N LYS A 32 -2.03 35.30 22.71
CA LYS A 32 -2.60 36.65 22.47
C LYS A 32 -1.97 37.84 23.22
N GLY A 33 -1.57 38.97 22.62
CA GLY A 33 -1.93 39.63 21.38
C GLY A 33 -2.47 41.03 21.74
N ASP A 34 -1.81 42.12 21.32
CA ASP A 34 -2.48 43.39 21.02
C ASP A 34 -1.61 44.39 20.24
N LYS A 35 -2.31 45.17 19.41
CA LYS A 35 -1.83 46.04 18.33
C LYS A 35 -1.55 47.45 18.83
N VAL A 36 -0.52 48.13 18.32
CA VAL A 36 -0.54 49.60 18.17
C VAL A 36 0.13 50.01 16.85
N ALA A 37 -0.57 50.86 16.12
CA ALA A 37 -0.26 51.36 14.79
C ALA A 37 0.76 52.52 14.81
N ILE A 38 1.62 52.54 13.79
CA ILE A 38 2.59 53.61 13.51
C ILE A 38 1.92 54.63 12.58
N LYS A 39 2.00 55.93 12.91
CA LYS A 39 1.57 57.03 12.04
C LYS A 39 2.77 57.85 11.58
N SER A 40 2.94 57.94 10.26
CA SER A 40 3.92 58.76 9.54
C SER A 40 3.39 60.17 9.22
N GLY A 41 4.31 61.13 9.08
CA GLY A 41 4.18 62.42 8.37
C GLY A 41 5.51 63.18 8.54
N SER A 42 6.39 63.35 7.54
CA SER A 42 6.36 64.04 6.23
C SER A 42 6.70 65.55 6.31
N HIS A 43 7.88 65.90 5.76
CA HIS A 43 8.37 67.13 5.07
C HIS A 43 7.89 68.55 5.52
N GLY A 44 8.66 69.64 5.50
CA GLY A 44 10.03 69.95 5.08
C GLY A 44 10.23 71.49 4.98
N GLU A 45 11.42 71.96 5.39
CA GLU A 45 12.23 73.13 4.91
C GLU A 45 11.82 74.63 5.11
N PRO A 46 12.78 75.60 5.05
CA PRO A 46 13.00 76.70 6.03
C PRO A 46 13.04 78.10 5.33
N PRO A 47 13.93 79.10 5.61
CA PRO A 47 14.62 79.63 6.81
C PRO A 47 14.39 81.17 7.00
N LYS A 48 14.98 81.82 8.03
CA LYS A 48 15.36 83.27 7.99
C LYS A 48 16.41 83.68 9.04
N LYS A 49 17.27 84.61 8.61
CA LYS A 49 18.53 85.14 9.16
C LYS A 49 18.37 86.31 10.16
N ALA A 50 19.47 86.57 10.90
CA ALA A 50 20.01 87.85 11.39
C ALA A 50 19.24 88.53 12.55
N GLU A 51 19.83 89.27 13.51
CA GLU A 51 21.16 89.88 13.66
C GLU A 51 21.37 90.28 15.14
N GLU A 52 22.56 90.81 15.42
CA GLU A 52 23.24 91.10 16.70
C GLU A 52 22.58 92.18 17.60
N SER A 53 22.85 92.17 18.91
CA SER A 53 23.48 93.32 19.61
C SER A 53 23.76 93.05 21.10
N SER A 54 24.83 93.69 21.55
CA SER A 54 25.53 93.67 22.83
C SER A 54 24.78 94.20 24.06
N SER A 55 25.06 93.63 25.24
CA SER A 55 25.28 94.43 26.46
C SER A 55 26.04 93.64 27.54
N SER A 56 27.17 94.20 27.95
CA SER A 56 28.04 93.82 29.06
C SER A 56 27.34 93.84 30.44
N SER A 57 27.68 92.91 31.34
CA SER A 57 28.41 93.23 32.59
C SER A 57 28.56 92.02 33.53
N LYS A 58 29.67 92.07 34.30
CA LYS A 58 29.97 91.40 35.57
C LYS A 58 30.51 89.97 35.55
N ILE A 59 31.83 89.97 35.53
CA ILE A 59 32.77 89.05 36.16
C ILE A 59 32.24 88.50 37.50
N SER A 60 32.16 87.19 37.61
CA SER A 60 32.51 86.48 38.85
C SER A 60 33.50 85.39 38.46
N SER A 61 34.71 85.55 38.96
CA SER A 61 35.84 84.65 38.79
C SER A 61 35.60 83.36 39.57
N ASP A 62 35.24 82.30 38.87
CA ASP A 62 35.60 80.94 39.26
C ASP A 62 35.67 80.11 37.98
N VAL A 63 36.83 80.20 37.33
CA VAL A 63 37.23 79.29 36.26
C VAL A 63 38.08 78.21 36.91
N PRO A 64 37.61 76.95 37.00
CA PRO A 64 38.52 75.83 37.17
C PRO A 64 39.45 75.82 35.96
N LYS A 65 40.72 76.16 36.19
CA LYS A 65 41.80 76.02 35.21
C LYS A 65 42.11 74.53 35.02
N ASP A 66 41.17 73.77 34.46
CA ASP A 66 41.47 72.44 33.92
C ASP A 66 40.42 71.95 32.92
N ALA A 67 39.97 72.86 32.06
CA ALA A 67 39.31 72.52 30.81
C ALA A 67 40.20 73.01 29.66
N ALA A 68 41.46 72.59 29.66
CA ALA A 68 42.09 72.22 28.40
C ALA A 68 41.33 70.98 27.94
N GLU A 69 40.15 71.23 27.37
CA GLU A 69 39.27 70.26 26.76
C GLU A 69 40.12 69.59 25.68
N GLU A 70 40.70 68.45 26.06
CA GLU A 70 41.48 67.55 25.25
C GLU A 70 40.53 67.08 24.15
N TRP A 71 40.41 67.90 23.10
CA TRP A 71 39.79 67.51 21.85
C TRP A 71 40.41 66.16 21.50
N PRO A 72 39.62 65.06 21.46
CA PRO A 72 40.20 63.75 21.31
C PRO A 72 41.02 63.79 20.02
N ALA A 73 42.31 63.48 20.13
CA ALA A 73 43.25 63.48 19.02
C ALA A 73 42.54 62.93 17.79
N ALA A 74 42.54 63.70 16.69
CA ALA A 74 41.71 63.48 15.51
C ALA A 74 41.54 61.99 15.26
N LYS A 75 40.33 61.45 15.51
CA LYS A 75 40.08 60.01 15.43
C LYS A 75 40.67 59.51 14.12
N GLN A 76 41.70 58.67 14.19
CA GLN A 76 42.35 58.17 12.98
C GLN A 76 41.36 57.24 12.28
N ILE A 77 40.60 57.78 11.32
CA ILE A 77 39.64 57.03 10.53
C ILE A 77 40.45 56.24 9.50
N ARG A 78 40.59 54.94 9.73
CA ARG A 78 41.13 54.02 8.74
C ARG A 78 39.96 53.44 7.95
N SER A 79 40.08 53.47 6.63
CA SER A 79 39.06 52.93 5.72
C SER A 79 39.67 51.80 4.89
N PHE A 80 38.94 50.68 4.82
CA PHE A 80 39.35 49.48 4.09
C PHE A 80 38.26 49.15 3.08
N TYR A 81 38.66 48.74 1.87
CA TYR A 81 37.75 48.53 0.76
C TYR A 81 37.67 47.05 0.41
N PHE A 82 36.44 46.53 0.37
CA PHE A 82 36.16 45.15 0.01
C PHE A 82 35.29 45.06 -1.23
N VAL A 83 35.64 44.15 -2.12
CA VAL A 83 34.84 43.87 -3.32
C VAL A 83 33.53 43.18 -2.92
N LYS A 84 32.41 43.78 -3.32
CA LYS A 84 31.08 43.27 -2.96
C LYS A 84 30.54 42.35 -4.06
N TYR A 85 30.54 41.06 -3.78
CA TYR A 85 29.82 40.09 -4.60
C TYR A 85 28.31 40.23 -4.39
N ARG A 86 27.54 40.33 -5.48
CA ARG A 86 26.07 40.37 -5.45
C ARG A 86 25.50 38.97 -5.67
N ARG A 87 24.40 38.66 -4.98
CA ARG A 87 23.66 37.42 -5.20
C ARG A 87 23.02 37.48 -6.59
N ASN A 88 23.15 36.41 -7.34
CA ASN A 88 22.43 36.24 -8.59
C ASN A 88 21.10 35.53 -8.30
N ASP A 89 20.01 36.27 -8.43
CA ASP A 89 18.65 35.76 -8.33
C ASP A 89 18.10 35.58 -9.75
N ASP A 90 18.49 34.50 -10.43
CA ASP A 90 18.02 34.23 -11.79
C ASP A 90 16.50 33.94 -11.78
N PRO A 91 15.66 34.82 -12.38
CA PRO A 91 14.22 34.60 -12.44
C PRO A 91 13.87 33.28 -13.14
N LYS A 92 14.73 32.80 -14.06
CA LYS A 92 14.51 31.55 -14.78
C LYS A 92 14.63 30.34 -13.88
N ILE A 93 15.64 30.29 -12.99
CA ILE A 93 15.81 29.18 -12.03
C ILE A 93 14.67 29.20 -11.02
N LYS A 94 14.29 30.39 -10.54
CA LYS A 94 13.17 30.56 -9.62
C LYS A 94 11.85 30.08 -10.23
N ALA A 95 11.56 30.45 -11.47
CA ALA A 95 10.36 29.99 -12.18
C ALA A 95 10.38 28.47 -12.40
N LYS A 96 11.53 27.88 -12.76
CA LYS A 96 11.69 26.42 -12.89
C LYS A 96 11.44 25.69 -11.58
N LEU A 97 11.93 26.22 -10.45
CA LEU A 97 11.68 25.66 -9.13
C LEU A 97 10.20 25.70 -8.78
N GLU A 98 9.52 26.83 -9.00
CA GLU A 98 8.08 26.95 -8.73
C GLU A 98 7.24 25.97 -9.56
N VAL A 99 7.60 25.77 -10.84
CA VAL A 99 6.95 24.76 -11.70
C VAL A 99 7.18 23.35 -11.17
N ALA A 100 8.41 23.01 -10.79
CA ALA A 100 8.75 21.69 -10.27
C ALA A 100 8.10 21.41 -8.91
N ASP A 101 8.02 22.40 -8.02
CA ASP A 101 7.33 22.29 -6.72
C ASP A 101 5.83 22.01 -6.94
N LYS A 102 5.18 22.74 -7.84
CA LYS A 102 3.77 22.49 -8.22
C LYS A 102 3.58 21.10 -8.83
N GLU A 103 4.53 20.60 -9.61
CA GLU A 103 4.50 19.25 -10.15
C GLU A 103 4.59 18.19 -9.04
N VAL A 104 5.51 18.37 -8.09
CA VAL A 104 5.64 17.48 -6.93
C VAL A 104 4.38 17.47 -6.08
N GLU A 105 3.75 18.61 -5.83
CA GLU A 105 2.48 18.68 -5.11
C GLU A 105 1.38 17.88 -5.81
N LYS A 106 1.27 18.00 -7.14
CA LYS A 106 0.31 17.23 -7.95
C LYS A 106 0.59 15.73 -7.87
N LEU A 107 1.87 15.33 -8.00
CA LEU A 107 2.28 13.93 -7.91
C LEU A 107 2.05 13.35 -6.51
N ASN A 108 2.26 14.14 -5.46
CA ASN A 108 1.96 13.72 -4.09
C ASN A 108 0.46 13.49 -3.87
N LYS A 109 -0.40 14.37 -4.40
CA LYS A 109 -1.87 14.18 -4.35
C LYS A 109 -2.31 12.95 -5.14
N ALA A 110 -1.76 12.74 -6.33
CA ALA A 110 -2.02 11.53 -7.13
C ALA A 110 -1.57 10.27 -6.38
N ARG A 111 -0.37 10.29 -5.79
CA ARG A 111 0.16 9.18 -4.99
C ARG A 111 -0.72 8.86 -3.79
N SER A 112 -1.21 9.87 -3.05
CA SER A 112 -2.11 9.63 -1.93
C SER A 112 -3.44 9.03 -2.37
N ALA A 113 -4.02 9.50 -3.48
CA ALA A 113 -5.26 8.94 -4.03
C ALA A 113 -5.10 7.46 -4.38
N VAL A 114 -4.02 7.09 -5.09
CA VAL A 114 -3.73 5.68 -5.43
C VAL A 114 -3.55 4.83 -4.18
N ILE A 115 -2.91 5.35 -3.12
CA ILE A 115 -2.74 4.63 -1.85
C ILE A 115 -4.09 4.39 -1.16
N GLU A 116 -5.00 5.37 -1.18
CA GLU A 116 -6.33 5.25 -0.60
C GLU A 116 -7.18 4.23 -1.36
N GLU A 117 -7.17 4.27 -2.69
CA GLU A 117 -7.85 3.28 -3.54
C GLU A 117 -7.30 1.87 -3.31
N LEU A 118 -5.98 1.73 -3.22
CA LEU A 118 -5.31 0.46 -2.94
C LEU A 118 -5.70 -0.08 -1.55
N ARG A 119 -5.78 0.79 -0.53
CA ARG A 119 -6.26 0.41 0.80
C ARG A 119 -7.74 -0.03 0.75
N ALA A 120 -8.59 0.69 0.01
CA ALA A 120 -9.99 0.32 -0.16
C ALA A 120 -10.14 -1.05 -0.83
N LYS A 121 -9.38 -1.32 -1.90
CA LYS A 121 -9.38 -2.62 -2.59
C LYS A 121 -8.83 -3.76 -1.73
N LYS A 122 -7.80 -3.51 -0.92
CA LYS A 122 -7.31 -4.51 0.07
C LYS A 122 -8.37 -4.82 1.13
N ALA A 123 -9.13 -3.81 1.57
CA ALA A 123 -10.25 -4.02 2.50
C ALA A 123 -11.41 -4.78 1.86
N GLU A 124 -11.77 -4.47 0.60
CA GLU A 124 -12.75 -5.23 -0.19
C GLU A 124 -12.34 -6.70 -0.31
N ARG A 125 -11.09 -6.95 -0.68
CA ARG A 125 -10.55 -8.32 -0.77
C ARG A 125 -10.64 -9.06 0.57
N SER A 126 -10.34 -8.40 1.68
CA SER A 126 -10.48 -8.99 3.02
C SER A 126 -11.93 -9.40 3.29
N LYS A 127 -12.90 -8.54 3.01
CA LYS A 127 -14.33 -8.86 3.16
C LYS A 127 -14.76 -10.04 2.30
N LEU A 128 -14.24 -10.16 1.08
CA LEU A 128 -14.49 -11.31 0.22
C LEU A 128 -13.92 -12.60 0.82
N PHE A 129 -12.74 -12.55 1.46
CA PHE A 129 -12.18 -13.68 2.18
C PHE A 129 -13.02 -14.07 3.41
N ASP A 130 -13.47 -13.09 4.19
CA ASP A 130 -14.33 -13.33 5.36
C ASP A 130 -15.65 -14.05 4.98
N MET A 131 -16.18 -13.80 3.78
CA MET A 131 -17.33 -14.52 3.24
C MET A 131 -16.97 -15.89 2.65
N LEU A 132 -15.77 -16.04 2.10
CA LEU A 132 -15.33 -17.25 1.40
C LEU A 132 -14.93 -18.38 2.35
N ASP A 133 -14.27 -18.05 3.46
CA ASP A 133 -13.78 -19.03 4.42
C ASP A 133 -14.87 -19.87 5.09
N PRO A 134 -15.99 -19.32 5.61
CA PRO A 134 -17.06 -20.15 6.16
C PRO A 134 -17.67 -21.08 5.10
N LEU A 135 -17.81 -20.62 3.85
CA LEU A 135 -18.32 -21.46 2.77
C LEU A 135 -17.37 -22.61 2.43
N LYS A 136 -16.04 -22.41 2.50
CA LYS A 136 -15.07 -23.49 2.32
C LYS A 136 -15.18 -24.53 3.44
N SER A 137 -15.29 -24.08 4.69
CA SER A 137 -15.50 -24.97 5.84
C SER A 137 -16.81 -25.75 5.72
N GLU A 138 -17.89 -25.08 5.30
CA GLU A 138 -19.19 -25.70 5.06
C GLU A 138 -19.12 -26.76 3.95
N ARG A 139 -18.47 -26.44 2.81
CA ARG A 139 -18.23 -27.40 1.72
C ARG A 139 -17.41 -28.60 2.17
N GLN A 140 -16.42 -28.41 3.03
CA GLN A 140 -15.65 -29.50 3.63
C GLN A 140 -16.54 -30.37 4.53
N GLY A 141 -17.38 -29.76 5.36
CA GLY A 141 -18.38 -30.46 6.16
C GLY A 141 -19.32 -31.31 5.32
N PHE A 142 -19.80 -30.79 4.19
CA PHE A 142 -20.61 -31.55 3.25
C PHE A 142 -19.86 -32.72 2.61
N ASN A 143 -18.57 -32.57 2.28
CA ASN A 143 -17.76 -33.68 1.78
C ASN A 143 -17.62 -34.79 2.84
N ASN A 144 -17.34 -34.42 4.10
CA ASN A 144 -17.24 -35.40 5.19
C ASN A 144 -18.54 -36.18 5.39
N LYS A 145 -19.69 -35.49 5.45
CA LYS A 145 -21.02 -36.13 5.53
C LYS A 145 -21.28 -37.05 4.35
N PHE A 146 -20.90 -36.62 3.15
CA PHE A 146 -21.06 -37.42 1.93
C PHE A 146 -20.19 -38.69 1.98
N ASP A 147 -18.95 -38.59 2.44
CA ASP A 147 -18.02 -39.70 2.56
C ASP A 147 -18.45 -40.69 3.66
N GLU A 148 -18.95 -40.21 4.79
CA GLU A 148 -19.56 -41.05 5.84
C GLU A 148 -20.75 -41.85 5.31
N LYS A 149 -21.70 -41.18 4.65
CA LYS A 149 -22.87 -41.84 4.06
C LYS A 149 -22.50 -42.81 2.94
N ARG A 150 -21.44 -42.53 2.17
CA ARG A 150 -20.91 -43.47 1.18
C ARG A 150 -20.34 -44.73 1.86
N LYS A 151 -19.56 -44.59 2.94
CA LYS A 151 -19.02 -45.72 3.71
C LYS A 151 -20.15 -46.57 4.34
N GLU A 152 -21.22 -45.94 4.80
CA GLU A 152 -22.40 -46.66 5.33
C GLU A 152 -23.16 -47.43 4.23
N MET A 153 -23.24 -46.90 3.01
CA MET A 153 -23.91 -47.58 1.89
C MET A 153 -23.11 -48.73 1.29
N GLU A 154 -21.78 -48.66 1.31
CA GLU A 154 -20.88 -49.66 0.71
C GLU A 154 -21.17 -51.12 1.14
N PRO A 155 -21.31 -51.46 2.45
CA PRO A 155 -21.64 -52.83 2.86
C PRO A 155 -23.04 -53.27 2.41
N LEU A 156 -24.02 -52.36 2.37
CA LEU A 156 -25.37 -52.66 1.88
C LEU A 156 -25.36 -52.97 0.37
N GLN A 157 -24.57 -52.22 -0.40
CA GLN A 157 -24.36 -52.50 -1.83
C GLN A 157 -23.62 -53.82 -2.06
N GLN A 158 -22.63 -54.16 -1.23
CA GLN A 158 -21.95 -55.45 -1.28
C GLN A 158 -22.90 -56.61 -0.93
N ALA A 159 -23.77 -56.45 0.07
CA ALA A 159 -24.79 -57.44 0.44
C ALA A 159 -25.81 -57.65 -0.70
N LEU A 160 -26.28 -56.56 -1.34
CA LEU A 160 -27.12 -56.66 -2.54
C LEU A 160 -26.41 -57.36 -3.70
N GLY A 161 -25.12 -57.10 -3.89
CA GLY A 161 -24.30 -57.77 -4.91
C GLY A 161 -24.24 -59.28 -4.70
N LYS A 162 -24.04 -59.74 -3.45
CA LYS A 162 -24.05 -61.17 -3.08
C LYS A 162 -25.43 -61.81 -3.29
N LEU A 163 -26.50 -61.11 -2.93
CA LEU A 163 -27.88 -61.59 -3.14
C LEU A 163 -28.23 -61.68 -4.64
N ARG A 164 -27.73 -60.76 -5.47
CA ARG A 164 -27.89 -60.80 -6.93
C ARG A 164 -27.06 -61.93 -7.58
N GLY A 165 -25.90 -62.26 -7.04
CA GLY A 165 -25.03 -63.34 -7.54
C GLY A 165 -25.64 -64.75 -7.42
N ASN A 166 -26.66 -64.94 -6.58
CA ASN A 166 -27.39 -66.20 -6.45
C ASN A 166 -28.57 -66.35 -7.43
N ASP A 167 -29.04 -65.24 -8.01
CA ASP A 167 -30.20 -65.21 -8.91
C ASP A 167 -29.78 -65.33 -10.38
N GLY A 168 -29.38 -66.53 -10.79
CA GLY A 168 -29.65 -67.06 -12.13
C GLY A 168 -28.73 -66.61 -13.28
N GLY A 169 -27.92 -67.54 -13.77
CA GLY A 169 -27.20 -67.35 -15.05
C GLY A 169 -26.49 -68.59 -15.56
N SER A 170 -27.27 -69.54 -16.09
CA SER A 170 -26.85 -70.72 -16.88
C SER A 170 -26.80 -72.06 -16.12
N SER A 171 -27.98 -72.61 -15.86
CA SER A 171 -28.15 -74.07 -15.90
C SER A 171 -29.25 -74.36 -16.93
N ARG A 172 -28.83 -74.61 -18.18
CA ARG A 172 -29.62 -75.37 -19.17
C ARG A 172 -29.76 -76.81 -18.66
N GLY A 173 -30.57 -76.97 -17.62
CA GLY A 173 -30.98 -78.26 -17.08
C GLY A 173 -32.44 -78.56 -17.47
N PRO A 174 -32.84 -79.84 -17.50
CA PRO A 174 -34.20 -80.25 -17.88
C PRO A 174 -35.28 -79.58 -17.01
N VAL A 175 -36.47 -79.40 -17.57
CA VAL A 175 -37.65 -78.86 -16.89
C VAL A 175 -38.05 -79.80 -15.74
N ILE A 176 -37.68 -79.45 -14.51
CA ILE A 176 -38.07 -80.15 -13.27
C ILE A 176 -39.35 -79.47 -12.76
N CYS A 177 -40.34 -80.25 -12.28
CA CYS A 177 -41.59 -79.75 -11.68
C CYS A 177 -41.31 -78.68 -10.61
N SER A 178 -42.19 -77.68 -10.48
CA SER A 178 -41.90 -76.48 -9.68
C SER A 178 -42.12 -76.68 -8.18
N SER A 179 -42.96 -77.65 -7.79
CA SER A 179 -43.26 -78.03 -6.41
C SER A 179 -43.52 -79.53 -6.27
N GLN A 180 -43.42 -80.04 -5.04
CA GLN A 180 -43.79 -81.40 -4.70
C GLN A 180 -45.28 -81.68 -4.98
N GLU A 181 -46.14 -80.67 -4.86
CA GLU A 181 -47.57 -80.77 -5.17
C GLU A 181 -47.83 -80.96 -6.67
N GLU A 182 -47.14 -80.21 -7.53
CA GLU A 182 -47.22 -80.38 -8.99
C GLU A 182 -46.71 -81.76 -9.42
N LEU A 183 -45.62 -82.24 -8.81
CA LEU A 183 -45.08 -83.58 -9.06
C LEU A 183 -46.08 -84.67 -8.64
N ASN A 184 -46.66 -84.56 -7.45
CA ASN A 184 -47.65 -85.53 -6.95
C ASN A 184 -48.93 -85.51 -7.78
N SER A 185 -49.40 -84.33 -8.21
CA SER A 185 -50.57 -84.20 -9.07
C SER A 185 -50.35 -84.87 -10.43
N MET A 186 -49.15 -84.72 -11.00
CA MET A 186 -48.78 -85.36 -12.27
C MET A 186 -48.70 -86.89 -12.14
N ILE A 187 -48.03 -87.40 -11.10
CA ILE A 187 -47.98 -88.84 -10.81
C ILE A 187 -49.39 -89.39 -10.60
N TYR A 188 -50.20 -88.74 -9.77
CA TYR A 188 -51.59 -89.13 -9.51
C TYR A 188 -52.44 -89.15 -10.78
N SER A 189 -52.26 -88.18 -11.69
CA SER A 189 -52.99 -88.16 -12.96
C SER A 189 -52.62 -89.35 -13.86
N TYR A 190 -51.36 -89.77 -13.87
CA TYR A 190 -50.93 -90.94 -14.65
C TYR A 190 -51.39 -92.25 -14.00
N GLU A 191 -51.36 -92.37 -12.68
CA GLU A 191 -51.90 -93.51 -11.95
C GLU A 191 -53.42 -93.65 -12.15
N TYR A 192 -54.15 -92.53 -12.10
CA TYR A 192 -55.59 -92.49 -12.34
C TYR A 192 -55.93 -92.96 -13.76
N ARG A 193 -55.19 -92.49 -14.77
CA ARG A 193 -55.37 -92.93 -16.17
C ARG A 193 -55.12 -94.43 -16.33
N ILE A 194 -54.08 -94.97 -15.69
CA ILE A 194 -53.80 -96.42 -15.71
C ILE A 194 -54.94 -97.22 -15.06
N GLN A 195 -55.53 -96.73 -13.98
CA GLN A 195 -56.55 -97.47 -13.21
C GLN A 195 -57.96 -97.39 -13.80
N HIS A 196 -58.29 -96.30 -14.50
CA HIS A 196 -59.68 -95.97 -14.86
C HIS A 196 -59.92 -95.80 -16.36
N GLU A 197 -58.88 -95.66 -17.19
CA GLU A 197 -59.01 -95.60 -18.65
C GLU A 197 -58.60 -96.93 -19.30
N SER A 198 -59.29 -97.35 -20.36
CA SER A 198 -58.91 -98.55 -21.12
C SER A 198 -57.77 -98.22 -22.10
N ILE A 199 -56.54 -98.37 -21.63
CA ILE A 199 -55.32 -97.98 -22.35
C ILE A 199 -54.63 -99.23 -22.96
N PRO A 200 -54.05 -99.14 -24.18
CA PRO A 200 -53.28 -100.25 -24.75
C PRO A 200 -51.97 -100.49 -23.97
N LEU A 201 -51.54 -101.76 -23.90
CA LEU A 201 -50.39 -102.21 -23.10
C LEU A 201 -49.06 -101.47 -23.40
N THR A 202 -48.93 -100.85 -24.58
CA THR A 202 -47.78 -100.03 -24.97
C THR A 202 -47.77 -98.68 -24.26
N GLU A 203 -48.93 -98.04 -24.12
CA GLU A 203 -49.09 -96.74 -23.47
C GLU A 203 -49.04 -96.90 -21.95
N GLU A 204 -49.61 -97.97 -21.40
CA GLU A 204 -49.49 -98.31 -19.97
C GLU A 204 -48.01 -98.47 -19.55
N LYS A 205 -47.22 -99.19 -20.35
CA LYS A 205 -45.77 -99.33 -20.13
C LYS A 205 -44.99 -98.02 -20.27
N GLN A 206 -45.46 -97.08 -21.09
CA GLN A 206 -44.86 -95.75 -21.21
C GLN A 206 -45.18 -94.88 -19.99
N LEU A 207 -46.45 -94.86 -19.55
CA LEU A 207 -46.86 -94.13 -18.34
C LEU A 207 -46.14 -94.63 -17.08
N LEU A 208 -45.96 -95.95 -16.94
CA LEU A 208 -45.17 -96.51 -15.82
C LEU A 208 -43.69 -96.11 -15.85
N LYS A 209 -43.09 -95.93 -17.04
CA LYS A 209 -41.72 -95.41 -17.16
C LYS A 209 -41.66 -93.94 -16.78
N GLU A 210 -42.65 -93.15 -17.19
CA GLU A 210 -42.74 -91.73 -16.88
C GLU A 210 -42.95 -91.49 -15.38
N ILE A 211 -43.81 -92.28 -14.73
CA ILE A 211 -44.00 -92.25 -13.27
C ILE A 211 -42.68 -92.53 -12.54
N ARG A 212 -41.94 -93.58 -12.93
CA ARG A 212 -40.62 -93.88 -12.33
C ARG A 212 -39.60 -92.77 -12.54
N LEU A 213 -39.64 -92.10 -13.70
CA LEU A 213 -38.76 -90.95 -13.97
C LEU A 213 -39.13 -89.76 -13.08
N LEU A 214 -40.43 -89.45 -12.95
CA LEU A 214 -40.93 -88.39 -12.07
C LEU A 214 -40.61 -88.67 -10.60
N GLU A 215 -40.84 -89.89 -10.12
CA GLU A 215 -40.45 -90.34 -8.78
C GLU A 215 -38.93 -90.22 -8.56
N GLY A 216 -38.11 -90.58 -9.56
CA GLY A 216 -36.66 -90.40 -9.51
C GLY A 216 -36.20 -88.93 -9.48
N THR A 217 -37.06 -87.98 -9.80
CA THR A 217 -36.80 -86.54 -9.68
C THR A 217 -37.30 -85.93 -8.36
N ARG A 218 -37.99 -86.69 -7.51
CA ARG A 218 -38.62 -86.20 -6.28
C ARG A 218 -37.65 -85.47 -5.35
N ASP A 219 -36.46 -86.03 -5.12
CA ASP A 219 -35.43 -85.39 -4.28
C ASP A 219 -34.92 -84.07 -4.89
N LYS A 220 -34.85 -83.99 -6.22
CA LYS A 220 -34.46 -82.76 -6.94
C LYS A 220 -35.57 -81.70 -6.86
N VAL A 221 -36.84 -82.10 -6.91
CA VAL A 221 -37.99 -81.20 -6.75
C VAL A 221 -38.03 -80.66 -5.31
N ILE A 222 -37.84 -81.52 -4.30
CA ILE A 222 -37.77 -81.09 -2.89
C ILE A 222 -36.61 -80.12 -2.67
N ALA A 223 -35.43 -80.41 -3.23
CA ALA A 223 -34.29 -79.51 -3.16
C ALA A 223 -34.56 -78.18 -3.88
N ASN A 224 -35.23 -78.20 -5.04
CA ASN A 224 -35.60 -77.02 -5.81
C ASN A 224 -36.65 -76.16 -5.07
N GLU A 225 -37.67 -76.78 -4.49
CA GLU A 225 -38.69 -76.12 -3.69
C GLU A 225 -38.10 -75.48 -2.43
N ALA A 226 -37.23 -76.19 -1.71
CA ALA A 226 -36.50 -75.64 -0.56
C ALA A 226 -35.56 -74.49 -0.96
N MET A 227 -34.89 -74.58 -2.11
CA MET A 227 -34.05 -73.50 -2.65
C MET A 227 -34.90 -72.29 -3.07
N ARG A 228 -36.06 -72.49 -3.70
CA ARG A 228 -37.00 -71.42 -4.06
C ARG A 228 -37.59 -70.74 -2.82
N ALA A 229 -37.91 -71.49 -1.77
CA ALA A 229 -38.35 -70.94 -0.49
C ALA A 229 -37.26 -70.07 0.15
N LYS A 230 -36.01 -70.54 0.18
CA LYS A 230 -34.85 -69.77 0.66
C LYS A 230 -34.60 -68.51 -0.17
N ILE A 231 -34.75 -68.58 -1.49
CA ILE A 231 -34.65 -67.41 -2.37
C ILE A 231 -35.80 -66.42 -2.08
N LYS A 232 -37.02 -66.89 -1.87
CA LYS A 232 -38.18 -66.04 -1.57
C LYS A 232 -38.06 -65.36 -0.20
N GLU A 233 -37.54 -66.05 0.81
CA GLU A 233 -37.21 -65.47 2.11
C GLU A 233 -36.07 -64.44 2.01
N ALA A 234 -35.01 -64.77 1.27
CA ALA A 234 -33.90 -63.86 0.99
C ALA A 234 -34.33 -62.64 0.15
N MET A 235 -35.36 -62.77 -0.69
CA MET A 235 -35.93 -61.67 -1.47
C MET A 235 -36.61 -60.63 -0.58
N GLY A 236 -37.24 -61.03 0.53
CA GLY A 236 -37.74 -60.07 1.53
C GLY A 236 -36.60 -59.22 2.11
N HIS A 237 -35.49 -59.86 2.48
CA HIS A 237 -34.29 -59.14 2.94
C HIS A 237 -33.66 -58.26 1.85
N LYS A 238 -33.71 -58.69 0.58
CA LYS A 238 -33.22 -57.92 -0.57
C LYS A 238 -34.06 -56.66 -0.79
N ASP A 239 -35.38 -56.75 -0.68
CA ASP A 239 -36.30 -55.62 -0.83
C ASP A 239 -36.11 -54.60 0.31
N ASP A 240 -35.89 -55.06 1.54
CA ASP A 240 -35.57 -54.20 2.69
C ASP A 240 -34.25 -53.45 2.50
N ILE A 241 -33.17 -54.17 2.15
CA ILE A 241 -31.85 -53.55 1.88
C ILE A 241 -31.94 -52.59 0.69
N GLN A 242 -32.69 -52.94 -0.35
CA GLN A 242 -32.90 -52.08 -1.51
C GLN A 242 -33.69 -50.82 -1.13
N GLY A 243 -34.70 -50.93 -0.26
CA GLY A 243 -35.43 -49.80 0.31
C GLY A 243 -34.51 -48.85 1.09
N GLN A 244 -33.66 -49.41 1.95
CA GLN A 244 -32.69 -48.64 2.72
C GLN A 244 -31.68 -47.91 1.84
N VAL A 245 -31.12 -48.57 0.82
CA VAL A 245 -30.19 -47.96 -0.14
C VAL A 245 -30.87 -46.86 -0.95
N LYS A 246 -32.14 -47.02 -1.35
CA LYS A 246 -32.92 -45.97 -2.03
C LYS A 246 -33.14 -44.75 -1.15
N LEU A 247 -33.52 -44.94 0.12
CA LEU A 247 -33.71 -43.86 1.08
C LEU A 247 -32.40 -43.09 1.34
N MET A 248 -31.29 -43.80 1.53
CA MET A 248 -29.97 -43.18 1.69
C MET A 248 -29.52 -42.46 0.41
N GLY A 249 -29.80 -43.02 -0.77
CA GLY A 249 -29.54 -42.41 -2.06
C GLY A 249 -30.29 -41.08 -2.26
N ALA A 250 -31.57 -41.04 -1.90
CA ALA A 250 -32.38 -39.81 -1.97
C ALA A 250 -31.84 -38.71 -1.04
N GLY A 251 -31.45 -39.07 0.19
CA GLY A 251 -30.80 -38.14 1.13
C GLY A 251 -29.45 -37.60 0.62
N LEU A 252 -28.65 -38.46 -0.01
CA LEU A 252 -27.39 -38.08 -0.64
C LEU A 252 -27.58 -37.10 -1.81
N ASP A 253 -28.63 -37.25 -2.60
CA ASP A 253 -28.90 -36.34 -3.72
C ASP A 253 -29.29 -34.93 -3.26
N GLY A 254 -29.99 -34.81 -2.12
CA GLY A 254 -30.21 -33.52 -1.46
C GLY A 254 -28.89 -32.84 -1.06
N VAL A 255 -28.03 -33.57 -0.35
CA VAL A 255 -26.70 -33.10 0.06
C VAL A 255 -25.83 -32.72 -1.14
N LYS A 256 -25.90 -33.46 -2.26
CA LYS A 256 -25.18 -33.11 -3.50
C LYS A 256 -25.63 -31.77 -4.07
N LYS A 257 -26.94 -31.48 -4.07
CA LYS A 257 -27.48 -30.20 -4.58
C LYS A 257 -27.02 -29.02 -3.72
N GLU A 258 -27.05 -29.16 -2.40
CA GLU A 258 -26.55 -28.14 -1.46
C GLU A 258 -25.05 -27.90 -1.65
N ARG A 259 -24.27 -28.98 -1.75
CA ARG A 259 -22.83 -28.92 -2.06
C ARG A 259 -22.56 -28.22 -3.39
N GLN A 260 -23.36 -28.48 -4.41
CA GLN A 260 -23.22 -27.84 -5.73
C GLN A 260 -23.53 -26.33 -5.64
N ALA A 261 -24.58 -25.95 -4.91
CA ALA A 261 -24.92 -24.55 -4.67
C ALA A 261 -23.80 -23.78 -3.93
N ILE A 262 -23.23 -24.38 -2.88
CA ILE A 262 -22.09 -23.81 -2.16
C ILE A 262 -20.85 -23.73 -3.06
N SER A 263 -20.59 -24.77 -3.86
CA SER A 263 -19.48 -24.74 -4.81
C SER A 263 -19.63 -23.64 -5.86
N ALA A 264 -20.85 -23.36 -6.33
CA ALA A 264 -21.12 -22.26 -7.25
C ALA A 264 -20.83 -20.90 -6.59
N ARG A 265 -21.28 -20.69 -5.34
CA ARG A 265 -20.99 -19.47 -4.57
C ARG A 265 -19.49 -19.29 -4.30
N ILE A 266 -18.78 -20.36 -3.95
CA ILE A 266 -17.32 -20.36 -3.77
C ILE A 266 -16.62 -19.94 -5.07
N ASN A 267 -17.05 -20.48 -6.21
CA ASN A 267 -16.46 -20.12 -7.50
C ASN A 267 -16.72 -18.64 -7.82
N GLU A 268 -17.94 -18.15 -7.64
CA GLU A 268 -18.27 -16.74 -7.86
C GLU A 268 -17.43 -15.79 -6.99
N LEU A 269 -17.33 -16.06 -5.68
CA LEU A 269 -16.50 -15.28 -4.78
C LEU A 269 -15.00 -15.40 -5.12
N SER A 270 -14.55 -16.60 -5.51
CA SER A 270 -13.16 -16.80 -5.93
C SER A 270 -12.82 -16.00 -7.19
N GLU A 271 -13.72 -15.87 -8.14
CA GLU A 271 -13.52 -15.02 -9.33
C GLU A 271 -13.46 -13.54 -8.93
N LYS A 272 -14.34 -13.08 -8.03
CA LYS A 272 -14.26 -11.71 -7.48
C LYS A 272 -12.93 -11.44 -6.73
N VAL A 273 -12.43 -12.42 -5.98
CA VAL A 273 -11.12 -12.33 -5.30
C VAL A 273 -9.97 -12.25 -6.31
N LYS A 274 -10.05 -12.98 -7.44
CA LYS A 274 -9.05 -12.86 -8.52
C LYS A 274 -9.12 -11.49 -9.18
N ALA A 275 -10.31 -11.03 -9.58
CA ALA A 275 -10.49 -9.71 -10.20
C ALA A 275 -9.96 -8.58 -9.31
N THR A 276 -10.31 -8.58 -8.02
CA THR A 276 -9.78 -7.60 -7.06
C THR A 276 -8.27 -7.71 -6.85
N LYS A 277 -7.68 -8.91 -6.95
CA LYS A 277 -6.22 -9.09 -6.90
C LYS A 277 -5.54 -8.47 -8.13
N ASP A 278 -6.11 -8.65 -9.32
CA ASP A 278 -5.58 -8.07 -10.56
C ASP A 278 -5.68 -6.54 -10.53
N GLU A 279 -6.80 -5.99 -10.05
CA GLU A 279 -6.96 -4.54 -9.82
C GLU A 279 -5.92 -3.99 -8.82
N ILE A 280 -5.68 -4.70 -7.70
CA ILE A 280 -4.61 -4.34 -6.76
C ILE A 280 -3.25 -4.32 -7.45
N GLN A 281 -2.95 -5.27 -8.32
CA GLN A 281 -1.68 -5.33 -9.04
C GLN A 281 -1.54 -4.15 -10.02
N VAL A 282 -2.63 -3.74 -10.69
CA VAL A 282 -2.66 -2.54 -11.53
C VAL A 282 -2.36 -1.29 -10.70
N LEU A 283 -3.04 -1.11 -9.57
CA LEU A 283 -2.82 0.03 -8.65
C LEU A 283 -1.41 0.03 -8.04
N GLU A 284 -0.84 -1.15 -7.73
CA GLU A 284 0.54 -1.27 -7.24
C GLU A 284 1.56 -0.85 -8.30
N ASN A 285 1.31 -1.16 -9.58
CA ASN A 285 2.14 -0.69 -10.69
C ASN A 285 1.98 0.82 -10.91
N GLU A 286 0.74 1.34 -10.88
CA GLU A 286 0.50 2.78 -10.96
C GLU A 286 1.22 3.53 -9.84
N LEU A 287 1.13 3.03 -8.60
CA LEU A 287 1.82 3.60 -7.44
C LEU A 287 3.34 3.67 -7.65
N LYS A 288 3.94 2.62 -8.23
CA LYS A 288 5.37 2.62 -8.60
C LYS A 288 5.66 3.73 -9.62
N THR A 289 4.90 3.80 -10.71
CA THR A 289 5.13 4.82 -11.76
C THR A 289 4.99 6.25 -11.24
N VAL A 290 3.98 6.52 -10.39
CA VAL A 290 3.79 7.84 -9.78
C VAL A 290 4.92 8.16 -8.81
N THR A 291 5.37 7.17 -8.03
CA THR A 291 6.51 7.33 -7.11
C THR A 291 7.80 7.63 -7.87
N GLU A 292 8.09 6.92 -8.97
CA GLU A 292 9.27 7.18 -9.81
C GLU A 292 9.23 8.58 -10.44
N LYS A 293 8.07 9.02 -10.95
CA LYS A 293 7.91 10.38 -11.48
C LYS A 293 8.16 11.43 -10.40
N ARG A 294 7.63 11.21 -9.20
CA ARG A 294 7.82 12.09 -8.04
C ARG A 294 9.30 12.16 -7.65
N ASP A 295 10.00 11.03 -7.62
CA ASP A 295 11.41 10.98 -7.22
C ASP A 295 12.31 11.67 -8.27
N LYS A 296 11.98 11.55 -9.55
CA LYS A 296 12.62 12.34 -10.62
C LYS A 296 12.38 13.84 -10.44
N ALA A 297 11.15 14.26 -10.13
CA ALA A 297 10.84 15.67 -9.88
C ALA A 297 11.59 16.22 -8.64
N TYR A 298 11.68 15.44 -7.56
CA TYR A 298 12.50 15.80 -6.40
C TYR A 298 13.99 15.92 -6.72
N SER A 299 14.51 15.02 -7.55
CA SER A 299 15.91 15.05 -7.99
C SER A 299 16.18 16.31 -8.82
N ASN A 300 15.29 16.66 -9.74
CA ASN A 300 15.36 17.90 -10.50
C ASN A 300 15.35 19.16 -9.59
N ILE A 301 14.46 19.21 -8.59
CA ILE A 301 14.45 20.32 -7.60
C ILE A 301 15.79 20.41 -6.86
N ARG A 302 16.34 19.26 -6.44
CA ARG A 302 17.64 19.20 -5.76
C ARG A 302 18.75 19.75 -6.64
N ASP A 303 18.77 19.37 -7.92
CA ASP A 303 19.77 19.82 -8.88
C ASP A 303 19.65 21.32 -9.19
N LEU A 304 18.43 21.84 -9.34
CA LEU A 304 18.18 23.28 -9.51
C LEU A 304 18.65 24.08 -8.28
N LYS A 305 18.38 23.58 -7.07
CA LYS A 305 18.88 24.20 -5.83
C LYS A 305 20.40 24.17 -5.76
N LYS A 306 21.02 23.05 -6.14
CA LYS A 306 22.48 22.91 -6.18
C LYS A 306 23.10 23.89 -7.18
N GLN A 307 22.56 23.99 -8.39
CA GLN A 307 22.98 24.94 -9.41
C GLN A 307 22.87 26.39 -8.91
N SER A 308 21.79 26.72 -8.20
CA SER A 308 21.60 28.04 -7.59
C SER A 308 22.64 28.36 -6.52
N VAL A 309 23.05 27.37 -5.72
CA VAL A 309 24.11 27.53 -4.70
C VAL A 309 25.47 27.67 -5.36
N GLU A 310 25.79 26.83 -6.34
CA GLU A 310 27.07 26.84 -7.08
C GLU A 310 27.26 28.18 -7.81
N THR A 311 26.20 28.66 -8.49
CA THR A 311 26.20 29.97 -9.17
C THR A 311 26.42 31.13 -8.18
N ASN A 312 26.03 30.96 -6.92
CA ASN A 312 26.17 31.96 -5.86
C ASN A 312 27.33 31.68 -4.89
N SER A 313 28.21 30.72 -5.20
CA SER A 313 29.36 30.36 -4.37
C SER A 313 30.23 31.58 -4.01
N GLY A 314 30.58 32.40 -5.00
CA GLY A 314 31.35 33.64 -4.78
C GLY A 314 30.65 34.66 -3.89
N PHE A 315 29.31 34.74 -3.93
CA PHE A 315 28.53 35.58 -3.01
C PHE A 315 28.66 35.10 -1.56
N TYR A 316 28.53 33.80 -1.31
CA TYR A 316 28.65 33.24 0.04
C TYR A 316 30.09 33.37 0.58
N GLN A 317 31.10 33.14 -0.27
CA GLN A 317 32.51 33.36 0.10
C GLN A 317 32.76 34.83 0.44
N GLY A 318 32.33 35.76 -0.42
CA GLY A 318 32.47 37.20 -0.17
C GLY A 318 31.75 37.66 1.10
N ARG A 319 30.56 37.09 1.39
CA ARG A 319 29.85 37.36 2.66
C ARG A 319 30.65 36.90 3.89
N ASN A 320 31.30 35.75 3.82
CA ASN A 320 32.14 35.26 4.91
C ASN A 320 33.37 36.16 5.13
N VAL A 321 34.03 36.59 4.06
CA VAL A 321 35.14 37.54 4.11
C VAL A 321 34.71 38.86 4.77
N LEU A 322 33.57 39.40 4.35
CA LEU A 322 33.02 40.63 4.95
C LEU A 322 32.68 40.48 6.43
N ASN A 323 32.19 39.31 6.86
CA ASN A 323 31.93 39.05 8.28
C ASN A 323 33.25 39.00 9.07
N LYS A 324 34.28 38.31 8.56
CA LYS A 324 35.63 38.32 9.17
C LYS A 324 36.21 39.73 9.27
N ALA A 325 36.07 40.53 8.21
CA ALA A 325 36.51 41.93 8.23
C ALA A 325 35.79 42.74 9.32
N ARG A 326 34.48 42.53 9.52
CA ARG A 326 33.74 43.17 10.63
C ARG A 326 34.22 42.69 12.00
N GLU A 327 34.52 41.41 12.15
CA GLU A 327 35.05 40.84 13.41
C GLU A 327 36.42 41.45 13.75
N LEU A 328 37.35 41.53 12.78
CA LEU A 328 38.66 42.16 12.95
C LEU A 328 38.55 43.65 13.26
N ALA A 329 37.64 44.36 12.59
CA ALA A 329 37.36 45.77 12.87
C ALA A 329 36.83 45.98 14.30
N ALA A 330 35.96 45.10 14.79
CA ALA A 330 35.46 45.15 16.17
C ALA A 330 36.59 44.89 17.19
N GLN A 331 37.52 44.00 16.86
CA GLN A 331 38.71 43.70 17.67
C GLN A 331 39.82 44.76 17.57
N ARG A 332 39.67 45.76 16.69
CA ARG A 332 40.68 46.78 16.37
C ARG A 332 42.01 46.20 15.88
N ASN A 333 41.99 45.00 15.30
CA ASN A 333 43.18 44.40 14.71
C ASN A 333 43.39 44.95 13.30
N VAL A 334 44.13 46.05 13.21
CA VAL A 334 44.24 46.80 11.96
C VAL A 334 45.16 46.11 10.95
N ASP A 335 46.26 45.53 11.41
CA ASP A 335 47.27 44.94 10.53
C ASP A 335 46.69 43.71 9.79
N GLU A 336 45.93 42.86 10.51
CA GLU A 336 45.23 41.72 9.89
C GLU A 336 44.11 42.16 8.95
N LEU A 337 43.39 43.24 9.28
CA LEU A 337 42.33 43.78 8.43
C LEU A 337 42.89 44.37 7.13
N GLU A 338 44.03 45.06 7.21
CA GLU A 338 44.75 45.59 6.05
C GLU A 338 45.27 44.44 5.17
N ALA A 339 45.90 43.43 5.76
CA ALA A 339 46.37 42.25 5.04
C ALA A 339 45.22 41.51 4.34
N LEU A 340 44.08 41.33 5.02
CA LEU A 340 42.89 40.68 4.46
C LEU A 340 42.25 41.52 3.33
N SER A 341 42.24 42.85 3.45
CA SER A 341 41.81 43.77 2.40
C SER A 341 42.68 43.64 1.15
N ASN A 342 44.01 43.72 1.31
CA ASN A 342 44.95 43.66 0.20
C ASN A 342 44.89 42.30 -0.52
N ALA A 343 44.86 41.20 0.24
CA ALA A 343 44.78 39.85 -0.32
C ALA A 343 43.50 39.64 -1.16
N GLU A 344 42.35 40.14 -0.70
CA GLU A 344 41.08 40.00 -1.45
C GLU A 344 41.04 40.88 -2.70
N VAL A 345 41.63 42.08 -2.66
CA VAL A 345 41.77 42.95 -3.83
C VAL A 345 42.68 42.31 -4.87
N GLU A 346 43.86 41.81 -4.48
CA GLU A 346 44.79 41.13 -5.40
C GLU A 346 44.15 39.90 -6.04
N LYS A 347 43.44 39.09 -5.24
CA LYS A 347 42.71 37.92 -5.72
C LYS A 347 41.63 38.31 -6.73
N PHE A 348 40.85 39.35 -6.45
CA PHE A 348 39.84 39.85 -7.37
C PHE A 348 40.45 40.39 -8.67
N VAL A 349 41.48 41.23 -8.58
CA VAL A 349 42.18 41.79 -9.75
C VAL A 349 42.77 40.69 -10.62
N SER A 350 43.34 39.65 -10.01
CA SER A 350 43.87 38.49 -10.73
C SER A 350 42.76 37.75 -11.50
N LEU A 351 41.61 37.50 -10.86
CA LEU A 351 40.45 36.86 -11.50
C LEU A 351 39.84 37.75 -12.59
N TRP A 352 39.76 39.06 -12.34
CA TRP A 352 39.25 40.07 -13.27
C TRP A 352 40.08 40.11 -14.55
N CYS A 353 41.41 40.15 -14.43
CA CYS A 353 42.30 40.19 -15.59
C CYS A 353 42.33 38.87 -16.35
N SER A 354 42.24 37.73 -15.65
CA SER A 354 42.45 36.41 -16.24
C SER A 354 41.20 35.77 -16.84
N ASN A 355 40.00 36.07 -16.32
CA ASN A 355 38.77 35.36 -16.69
C ASN A 355 37.70 36.30 -17.25
N LYS A 356 37.47 36.22 -18.56
CA LYS A 356 36.42 36.99 -19.25
C LYS A 356 35.01 36.67 -18.74
N ASN A 357 34.69 35.40 -18.52
CA ASN A 357 33.36 34.98 -18.06
C ASN A 357 33.05 35.52 -16.65
N PHE A 358 34.07 35.59 -15.78
CA PHE A 358 33.93 36.18 -14.46
C PHE A 358 33.60 37.67 -14.54
N ARG A 359 34.27 38.43 -15.43
CA ARG A 359 33.99 39.86 -15.63
C ARG A 359 32.56 40.11 -16.10
N GLU A 360 32.14 39.41 -17.14
CA GLU A 360 30.79 39.56 -17.71
C GLU A 360 29.70 39.19 -16.69
N ASP A 361 29.89 38.10 -15.94
CA ASP A 361 28.96 37.70 -14.87
C ASP A 361 28.91 38.71 -13.73
N TYR A 362 30.07 39.23 -13.30
CA TYR A 362 30.16 40.24 -12.24
C TYR A 362 29.48 41.56 -12.64
N GLU A 363 29.73 42.05 -13.87
CA GLU A 363 29.07 43.25 -14.42
C GLU A 363 27.56 43.06 -14.51
N LYS A 364 27.11 41.92 -15.02
CA LYS A 364 25.68 41.60 -15.12
C LYS A 364 24.98 41.58 -13.76
N ARG A 365 25.64 41.06 -12.72
CA ARG A 365 25.11 41.05 -11.34
C ARG A 365 25.09 42.44 -10.70
N LEU A 366 25.96 43.35 -11.14
CA LEU A 366 25.98 44.74 -10.65
C LEU A 366 24.88 45.60 -11.27
N LEU A 367 24.51 45.33 -12.53
CA LEU A 367 23.58 46.15 -13.32
C LEU A 367 22.30 46.50 -12.55
N GLY A 368 21.60 45.50 -12.00
CA GLY A 368 20.36 45.76 -11.24
C GLY A 368 20.55 46.64 -9.99
N SER A 369 21.74 46.66 -9.40
CA SER A 369 22.08 47.58 -8.31
C SER A 369 22.48 48.97 -8.78
N LEU A 370 22.99 49.10 -10.00
CA LEU A 370 23.30 50.38 -10.63
C LEU A 370 22.00 51.04 -11.10
N ASP A 371 21.12 50.28 -11.75
CA ASP A 371 19.77 50.71 -12.15
C ASP A 371 18.97 51.21 -10.93
N ALA A 372 18.97 50.45 -9.82
CA ALA A 372 18.29 50.84 -8.59
C ALA A 372 18.85 52.13 -7.96
N ARG A 373 20.11 52.48 -8.26
CA ARG A 373 20.76 53.71 -7.81
C ARG A 373 20.69 54.84 -8.85
N GLN A 374 20.08 54.60 -10.02
CA GLN A 374 20.08 55.52 -11.17
C GLN A 374 21.51 55.88 -11.65
N MET A 375 22.41 54.89 -11.59
CA MET A 375 23.84 55.02 -11.92
C MET A 375 24.25 54.13 -13.10
N SER A 376 23.27 53.70 -13.92
CA SER A 376 23.42 52.74 -15.03
C SER A 376 23.94 53.37 -16.31
#